data_AF-A0A963M3X8-F1
#
_entry.id   AF-A0A963M3X8-F1
#
_cell.length_a   1.000
_cell.length_b   1.000
_cell.length_c   1.000
_cell.angle_alpha   90.00
_cell.angle_beta   90.00
_cell.angle_gamma   90.00
#
_symmetry.space_group_name_H-M   'P 1'
#
loop_
_entity.id
_entity.type
_entity.pdbx_description
1 polymer ?
#
loop_
_entity_poly.entity_id
_entity_poly.type
_entity_poly.pdbx_seq_one_letter_code
_entity_poly.pdbx_strand_id
1 'polypeptide(L)'
;MNPLGALHRRLGQLGWWPHVPLGLGVLALGLFQLGDLVHRLLAGGVTLHNFVQVSVAVFSGIASGAHRVISGVFSVTMGGGLMLRSRLAWTVMVLLLPLNLLLPLALREPLHPALQAWALLLWLLLLRYRASFSHRSFTTATIFSAGSVLLLIAYGVFGAFFMGDQFKPPIDSLEKAIYFAVVTMSTVGYGDIIPTTPEARLYVVSLIIIGITVFATSISTVVVPLVNRRFSSVMKVGRFLMTQSDHYVIVSNSALARNTGRQLVRRGEKTVFIVEAKPDNPEPDVQYVVGSASNTDVLRNAA
;
A
#
# COMPACT_ATOMS: atom_id res chain seq x y z
N MET A 1 -30.83 -6.26 30.89
CA MET A 1 -30.38 -6.07 29.49
C MET A 1 -29.22 -5.10 29.49
N ASN A 2 -28.03 -5.54 29.09
CA ASN A 2 -26.79 -4.80 29.32
C ASN A 2 -26.65 -3.65 28.28
N PRO A 3 -26.69 -2.36 28.68
CA PRO A 3 -26.75 -1.23 27.74
C PRO A 3 -25.53 -1.14 26.81
N LEU A 4 -24.39 -1.66 27.26
CA LEU A 4 -23.16 -1.76 26.45
C LEU A 4 -23.29 -2.73 25.27
N GLY A 5 -24.09 -3.79 25.39
CA GLY A 5 -24.29 -4.78 24.33
C GLY A 5 -25.19 -4.29 23.18
N ALA A 6 -26.07 -3.33 23.46
CA ALA A 6 -26.92 -2.70 22.46
C ALA A 6 -26.15 -1.64 21.65
N LEU A 7 -25.24 -0.90 22.30
CA LEU A 7 -24.35 0.05 21.63
C LEU A 7 -23.38 -0.67 20.68
N HIS A 8 -22.81 -1.80 21.10
CA HIS A 8 -21.90 -2.58 20.26
C HIS A 8 -22.58 -3.17 19.01
N ARG A 9 -23.86 -3.58 19.13
CA ARG A 9 -24.65 -4.06 17.98
C ARG A 9 -25.05 -2.94 17.02
N ARG A 10 -25.37 -1.73 17.53
CA ARG A 10 -25.66 -0.57 16.67
C ARG A 10 -24.41 0.01 16.00
N LEU A 11 -23.25 -0.01 16.68
CA LEU A 11 -21.97 0.45 16.12
C LEU A 11 -21.34 -0.55 15.15
N GLY A 12 -21.59 -1.86 15.32
CA GLY A 12 -21.09 -2.91 14.43
C GLY A 12 -21.82 -3.03 13.08
N GLN A 13 -23.04 -2.50 12.96
CA GLN A 13 -23.78 -2.44 11.68
C GLN A 13 -23.25 -1.36 10.72
N LEU A 14 -22.39 -0.50 11.23
CA LEU A 14 -21.90 0.69 10.58
C LEU A 14 -20.40 0.39 10.46
N GLY A 15 -19.88 0.15 9.25
CA GLY A 15 -18.59 -0.54 9.02
C GLY A 15 -17.32 0.15 9.54
N TRP A 16 -17.45 1.23 10.31
CA TRP A 16 -16.38 2.10 10.81
C TRP A 16 -15.68 1.65 12.12
N TRP A 17 -16.33 0.86 12.98
CA TRP A 17 -15.82 0.47 14.31
C TRP A 17 -15.17 -0.91 14.24
N PRO A 18 -13.97 -1.18 14.80
CA PRO A 18 -13.05 -0.32 15.58
C PRO A 18 -11.93 0.37 14.77
N HIS A 19 -11.90 0.19 13.44
CA HIS A 19 -10.76 0.52 12.57
C HIS A 19 -10.54 2.03 12.37
N VAL A 20 -11.61 2.81 12.21
CA VAL A 20 -11.55 4.25 11.96
C VAL A 20 -11.06 5.03 13.20
N PRO A 21 -11.58 4.79 14.42
CA PRO A 21 -11.07 5.44 15.62
C PRO A 21 -9.59 5.10 15.92
N LEU A 22 -9.19 3.84 15.71
CA LEU A 22 -7.80 3.44 15.92
C LEU A 22 -6.86 4.07 14.90
N GLY A 23 -7.27 4.11 13.63
CA GLY A 23 -6.50 4.77 12.57
C GLY A 23 -6.36 6.27 12.80
N LEU A 24 -7.45 6.96 13.18
CA LEU A 24 -7.42 8.37 13.57
C LEU A 24 -6.52 8.62 14.78
N GLY A 25 -6.56 7.74 15.79
CA GLY A 25 -5.69 7.84 16.95
C GLY A 25 -4.21 7.72 16.60
N VAL A 26 -3.85 6.80 15.71
CA VAL A 26 -2.47 6.64 15.21
C VAL A 26 -2.06 7.82 14.32
N LEU A 27 -2.98 8.34 13.50
CA LEU A 27 -2.76 9.54 12.68
C LEU A 27 -2.50 10.78 13.53
N ALA A 28 -3.31 10.98 14.58
CA ALA A 28 -3.15 12.06 15.53
C ALA A 28 -1.83 11.96 16.30
N LEU A 29 -1.45 10.75 16.74
CA LEU A 29 -0.15 10.50 17.35
C LEU A 29 1.00 10.88 16.40
N GLY A 30 0.90 10.50 15.13
CA GLY A 30 1.90 10.82 14.11
C GLY A 30 1.99 12.32 13.84
N LEU A 31 0.85 13.00 13.69
CA LEU A 31 0.79 14.46 13.51
C LEU A 31 1.36 15.21 14.71
N PHE A 32 1.10 14.74 15.93
CA PHE A 32 1.62 15.35 17.15
C PHE A 32 3.13 15.15 17.29
N GLN A 33 3.66 13.98 16.92
CA GLN A 33 5.10 13.72 16.83
C GLN A 33 5.80 14.57 15.77
N LEU A 34 5.09 14.89 14.68
CA LEU A 34 5.54 15.83 13.66
C LEU A 34 5.30 17.29 14.03
N GLY A 35 4.56 17.57 15.12
CA GLY A 35 4.16 18.92 15.51
C GLY A 35 5.35 19.84 15.76
N ASP A 36 6.39 19.35 16.42
CA ASP A 36 7.63 20.12 16.64
C ASP A 36 8.35 20.43 15.32
N LEU A 37 8.33 19.51 14.36
CA LEU A 37 8.91 19.71 13.03
C LEU A 37 8.10 20.74 12.24
N VAL A 38 6.77 20.62 12.26
CA VAL A 38 5.83 21.52 11.57
C VAL A 38 5.90 22.92 12.18
N HIS A 39 5.96 23.05 13.50
CA HIS A 39 6.06 24.35 14.16
C HIS A 39 7.39 25.03 13.85
N ARG A 40 8.51 24.28 13.82
CA ARG A 40 9.81 24.80 13.38
C ARG A 40 9.81 25.25 11.92
N LEU A 41 9.15 24.48 11.04
CA LEU A 41 8.97 24.83 9.62
C LEU A 41 8.09 26.07 9.42
N LEU A 42 7.00 26.19 10.18
CA LEU A 42 6.08 27.32 10.11
C LEU A 42 6.67 28.60 10.72
N ALA A 43 7.42 28.49 11.82
CA ALA A 43 8.05 29.62 12.48
C ALA A 43 9.28 30.15 11.72
N GLY A 44 10.02 29.27 11.03
CA GLY A 44 11.19 29.66 10.24
C GLY A 44 10.91 30.04 8.79
N GLY A 45 9.71 29.76 8.27
CA GLY A 45 9.37 29.89 6.85
C GLY A 45 10.01 28.78 5.98
N VAL A 46 9.52 28.61 4.75
CA VAL A 46 10.10 27.65 3.79
C VAL A 46 11.33 28.26 3.12
N THR A 47 12.43 28.31 3.86
CA THR A 47 13.74 28.77 3.36
C THR A 47 14.68 27.57 3.17
N LEU A 48 15.64 27.72 2.25
CA LEU A 48 16.68 26.72 1.94
C LEU A 48 17.38 26.19 3.20
N HIS A 49 17.68 27.09 4.14
CA HIS A 49 18.31 26.74 5.41
C HIS A 49 17.44 25.79 6.26
N ASN A 50 16.12 26.04 6.31
CA ASN A 50 15.20 25.19 7.07
C ASN A 50 14.98 23.83 6.41
N PHE A 51 15.00 23.76 5.08
CA PHE A 51 14.89 22.48 4.36
C PHE A 51 16.14 21.60 4.56
N VAL A 52 17.33 22.20 4.51
CA VAL A 52 18.60 21.55 4.86
C VAL A 52 18.55 21.09 6.32
N GLN A 53 18.16 21.97 7.25
CA GLN A 53 18.04 21.61 8.66
C GLN A 53 17.03 20.49 8.90
N VAL A 54 15.91 20.41 8.17
CA VAL A 54 14.97 19.30 8.28
C VAL A 54 15.59 18.00 7.78
N SER A 55 16.28 18.00 6.64
CA SER A 55 16.96 16.81 6.11
C SER A 55 18.07 16.34 7.06
N VAL A 56 18.87 17.28 7.57
CA VAL A 56 19.92 17.03 8.57
C VAL A 56 19.31 16.60 9.91
N ALA A 57 18.19 17.15 10.37
CA ALA A 57 17.53 16.77 11.61
C ALA A 57 16.86 15.39 11.51
N VAL A 58 16.31 15.03 10.36
CA VAL A 58 15.80 13.68 10.08
C VAL A 58 16.95 12.68 10.14
N PHE A 59 18.11 13.01 9.56
CA PHE A 59 19.26 12.11 9.48
C PHE A 59 20.07 12.04 10.78
N SER A 60 20.44 13.18 11.37
CA SER A 60 21.07 13.25 12.71
C SER A 60 20.12 12.75 13.80
N GLY A 61 18.80 12.85 13.60
CA GLY A 61 17.79 12.31 14.48
C GLY A 61 17.80 10.79 14.64
N ILE A 62 18.37 10.07 13.67
CA ILE A 62 18.66 8.63 13.76
C ILE A 62 19.75 8.37 14.83
N ALA A 63 20.65 9.33 15.05
CA ALA A 63 21.77 9.22 15.97
C ALA A 63 21.58 9.94 17.32
N SER A 64 20.72 10.96 17.42
CA SER A 64 20.66 11.87 18.58
C SER A 64 19.28 12.15 19.19
N GLY A 65 18.27 11.30 18.95
CA GLY A 65 16.98 11.39 19.66
C GLY A 65 15.78 11.94 18.86
N ALA A 66 15.94 12.23 17.56
CA ALA A 66 14.83 12.61 16.66
C ALA A 66 14.11 11.42 15.97
N HIS A 67 14.26 10.20 16.52
CA HIS A 67 13.48 9.01 16.16
C HIS A 67 11.95 9.23 16.19
N ARG A 68 11.49 10.24 16.94
CA ARG A 68 10.10 10.73 16.96
C ARG A 68 9.61 11.24 15.60
N VAL A 69 10.47 11.87 14.80
CA VAL A 69 10.08 12.36 13.46
C VAL A 69 9.85 11.20 12.51
N ILE A 70 10.76 10.22 12.49
CA ILE A 70 10.65 9.03 11.65
C ILE A 70 9.42 8.22 12.05
N SER A 71 9.28 7.91 13.33
CA SER A 71 8.10 7.19 13.84
C SER A 71 6.80 7.97 13.64
N GLY A 72 6.84 9.30 13.62
CA GLY A 72 5.71 10.17 13.29
C GLY A 72 5.28 10.03 11.82
N VAL A 73 6.21 10.10 10.86
CA VAL A 73 5.93 9.88 9.43
C VAL A 73 5.35 8.49 9.18
N PHE A 74 5.95 7.45 9.79
CA PHE A 74 5.43 6.09 9.71
C PHE A 74 4.04 5.97 10.32
N SER A 75 3.77 6.64 11.45
CA SER A 75 2.47 6.63 12.11
C SER A 75 1.40 7.35 11.28
N VAL A 76 1.69 8.48 10.66
CA VAL A 76 0.74 9.17 9.75
C VAL A 76 0.40 8.26 8.55
N THR A 77 1.41 7.68 7.92
CA THR A 77 1.24 6.83 6.74
C THR A 77 0.46 5.55 7.09
N MET A 78 0.82 4.89 8.18
CA MET A 78 0.20 3.64 8.61
C MET A 78 -1.15 3.84 9.31
N GLY A 79 -1.39 5.01 9.91
CA GLY A 79 -2.69 5.40 10.49
C GLY A 79 -3.80 5.39 9.43
N GLY A 80 -3.53 5.95 8.25
CA GLY A 80 -4.42 5.83 7.10
C GLY A 80 -4.61 4.36 6.65
N GLY A 81 -3.54 3.58 6.65
CA GLY A 81 -3.59 2.13 6.36
C GLY A 81 -4.48 1.36 7.31
N LEU A 82 -4.52 1.77 8.58
CA LEU A 82 -5.33 1.16 9.62
C LEU A 82 -6.83 1.45 9.42
N MET A 83 -7.18 2.67 9.00
CA MET A 83 -8.57 3.05 8.65
C MET A 83 -9.11 2.18 7.50
N LEU A 84 -8.23 1.75 6.61
CA LEU A 84 -8.53 0.89 5.46
C LEU A 84 -8.40 -0.61 5.78
N ARG A 85 -8.43 -0.98 7.07
CA ARG A 85 -8.37 -2.36 7.59
C ARG A 85 -7.13 -3.17 7.14
N SER A 86 -6.02 -2.50 6.84
CA SER A 86 -4.80 -3.16 6.36
C SER A 86 -4.09 -4.00 7.43
N ARG A 87 -3.80 -5.27 7.11
CA ARG A 87 -2.95 -6.15 7.94
C ARG A 87 -1.53 -5.64 8.08
N LEU A 88 -0.97 -5.10 6.99
CA LEU A 88 0.40 -4.60 6.97
C LEU A 88 0.54 -3.39 7.90
N ALA A 89 -0.44 -2.47 7.86
CA ALA A 89 -0.47 -1.34 8.76
C ALA A 89 -0.58 -1.78 10.23
N TRP A 90 -1.43 -2.78 10.52
CA TRP A 90 -1.54 -3.35 11.86
C TRP A 90 -0.22 -3.99 12.33
N THR A 91 0.43 -4.83 11.51
CA THR A 91 1.71 -5.47 11.89
C THR A 91 2.81 -4.45 12.12
N VAL A 92 2.92 -3.43 11.25
CA VAL A 92 3.94 -2.39 11.40
C VAL A 92 3.67 -1.56 12.65
N MET A 93 2.43 -1.18 12.95
CA MET A 93 2.11 -0.42 14.17
C MET A 93 2.30 -1.23 15.45
N VAL A 94 1.97 -2.51 15.45
CA VAL A 94 2.21 -3.40 16.61
C VAL A 94 3.71 -3.53 16.90
N LEU A 95 4.56 -3.48 15.88
CA LEU A 95 6.02 -3.53 16.02
C LEU A 95 6.63 -2.15 16.35
N LEU A 96 6.09 -1.08 15.78
CA LEU A 96 6.64 0.27 15.86
C LEU A 96 6.23 1.03 17.14
N LEU A 97 5.02 0.82 17.66
CA LEU A 97 4.57 1.45 18.91
C LEU A 97 5.39 1.07 20.16
N PRO A 98 5.75 -0.22 20.41
CA PRO A 98 6.60 -0.57 21.55
C PRO A 98 8.02 -0.02 21.37
N LEU A 99 8.52 0.07 20.14
CA LEU A 99 9.79 0.72 19.84
C LEU A 99 9.74 2.22 20.21
N ASN A 100 8.63 2.90 19.93
CA ASN A 100 8.39 4.30 20.31
C ASN A 100 8.27 4.49 21.85
N LEU A 101 7.79 3.48 22.56
CA LEU A 101 7.75 3.48 24.03
C LEU A 101 9.16 3.26 24.63
N LEU A 102 9.95 2.34 24.08
CA LEU A 102 11.23 1.91 24.63
C LEU A 102 12.40 2.83 24.29
N LEU A 103 12.43 3.44 23.10
CA LEU A 103 13.57 4.28 22.68
C LEU A 103 13.79 5.51 23.57
N PRO A 104 12.77 6.30 23.95
CA PRO A 104 12.95 7.44 24.83
C PRO A 104 13.51 7.05 26.21
N LEU A 105 13.10 5.89 26.72
CA LEU A 105 13.62 5.30 27.96
C LEU A 105 15.09 4.87 27.81
N ALA A 106 15.44 4.21 26.71
CA ALA A 106 16.80 3.74 26.43
C ALA A 106 17.79 4.89 26.20
N LEU A 107 17.35 5.97 25.54
CA LEU A 107 18.16 7.14 25.22
C LEU A 107 18.15 8.21 26.34
N ARG A 108 17.43 7.97 27.45
CA ARG A 108 17.23 8.93 28.56
C ARG A 108 16.72 10.30 28.10
N GLU A 109 15.89 10.30 27.07
CA GLU A 109 15.24 11.48 26.52
C GLU A 109 14.10 11.94 27.44
N PRO A 110 13.73 13.23 27.43
CA PRO A 110 12.55 13.71 28.14
C PRO A 110 11.31 12.94 27.68
N LEU A 111 10.70 12.24 28.65
CA LEU A 111 9.48 11.49 28.47
C LEU A 111 8.31 12.47 28.54
N HIS A 112 7.51 12.55 27.47
CA HIS A 112 6.20 13.20 27.54
C HIS A 112 5.17 12.16 27.97
N PRO A 113 4.76 12.13 29.25
CA PRO A 113 3.95 11.04 29.80
C PRO A 113 2.60 10.90 29.10
N ALA A 114 2.02 12.02 28.63
CA ALA A 114 0.78 12.02 27.86
C ALA A 114 0.89 11.27 26.52
N LEU A 115 1.99 11.47 25.78
CA LEU A 115 2.22 10.79 24.49
C LEU A 115 2.49 9.30 24.67
N GLN A 116 3.19 8.92 25.75
CA GLN A 116 3.48 7.53 26.07
C GLN A 116 2.22 6.79 26.54
N ALA A 117 1.39 7.43 27.38
CA ALA A 117 0.10 6.87 27.78
C ALA A 117 -0.82 6.67 26.56
N TRP A 118 -0.85 7.62 25.62
CA TRP A 118 -1.60 7.50 24.38
C TRP A 118 -1.05 6.33 23.52
N ALA A 119 0.26 6.28 23.26
CA ALA A 119 0.88 5.21 22.48
C ALA A 119 0.63 3.81 23.08
N LEU A 120 0.72 3.68 24.41
CA LEU A 120 0.44 2.44 25.14
C LEU A 120 -1.03 2.03 24.99
N LEU A 121 -1.95 2.98 25.13
CA LEU A 121 -3.39 2.74 24.96
C LEU A 121 -3.71 2.25 23.54
N LEU A 122 -3.13 2.89 22.51
CA LEU A 122 -3.31 2.46 21.12
C LEU A 122 -2.72 1.07 20.86
N TRP A 123 -1.54 0.78 21.43
CA TRP A 123 -0.92 -0.54 21.30
C TRP A 123 -1.77 -1.65 21.93
N LEU A 124 -2.29 -1.43 23.14
CA LEU A 124 -3.20 -2.37 23.81
C LEU A 124 -4.50 -2.56 23.04
N LEU A 125 -5.08 -1.49 22.49
CA LEU A 125 -6.30 -1.58 21.68
C LEU A 125 -6.06 -2.29 20.35
N LEU A 126 -4.91 -2.07 19.70
CA LEU A 126 -4.52 -2.78 18.47
C LEU A 126 -4.37 -4.29 18.70
N LEU A 127 -3.79 -4.69 19.84
CA LEU A 127 -3.70 -6.09 20.24
C LEU A 127 -5.10 -6.67 20.55
N ARG A 128 -5.96 -5.90 21.23
CA ARG A 128 -7.33 -6.31 21.58
C ARG A 128 -8.20 -6.53 20.34
N TYR A 129 -8.05 -5.69 19.31
CA TYR A 129 -8.86 -5.71 18.08
C TYR A 129 -8.19 -6.43 16.90
N ARG A 130 -7.20 -7.29 17.15
CA ARG A 130 -6.44 -8.06 16.13
C ARG A 130 -7.30 -8.80 15.09
N ALA A 131 -8.48 -9.28 15.49
CA ALA A 131 -9.36 -10.09 14.64
C ALA A 131 -10.08 -9.27 13.55
N SER A 132 -10.18 -7.95 13.71
CA SER A 132 -10.94 -7.04 12.84
C SER A 132 -10.15 -6.65 11.57
N PHE A 133 -8.82 -6.81 11.60
CA PHE A 133 -7.92 -6.49 10.49
C PHE A 133 -7.64 -7.72 9.61
N SER A 134 -8.66 -8.47 9.20
CA SER A 134 -8.48 -9.73 8.45
C SER A 134 -8.49 -9.60 6.92
N HIS A 135 -8.85 -8.44 6.37
CA HIS A 135 -8.91 -8.26 4.92
C HIS A 135 -7.51 -8.00 4.34
N ARG A 136 -7.07 -8.90 3.44
CA ARG A 136 -5.92 -8.67 2.54
C ARG A 136 -6.31 -7.59 1.51
N SER A 137 -6.35 -6.33 1.91
CA SER A 137 -6.67 -5.24 0.99
C SER A 137 -5.45 -4.90 0.13
N PHE A 138 -5.27 -5.68 -0.93
CA PHE A 138 -4.28 -5.48 -1.97
C PHE A 138 -4.43 -4.08 -2.62
N THR A 139 -5.67 -3.60 -2.77
CA THR A 139 -6.01 -2.27 -3.32
C THR A 139 -5.53 -1.11 -2.45
N THR A 140 -5.63 -1.25 -1.13
CA THR A 140 -5.17 -0.24 -0.18
C THR A 140 -3.65 -0.08 -0.26
N ALA A 141 -2.91 -1.18 -0.37
CA ALA A 141 -1.45 -1.15 -0.50
C ALA A 141 -1.00 -0.43 -1.78
N THR A 142 -1.72 -0.61 -2.89
CA THR A 142 -1.43 0.09 -4.16
C THR A 142 -1.64 1.61 -4.06
N ILE A 143 -2.69 2.08 -3.38
CA ILE A 143 -2.93 3.53 -3.21
C ILE A 143 -1.86 4.16 -2.32
N PHE A 144 -1.48 3.49 -1.22
CA PHE A 144 -0.41 3.98 -0.34
C PHE A 144 0.95 3.95 -1.01
N SER A 145 1.26 2.90 -1.79
CA SER A 145 2.48 2.83 -2.58
C SER A 145 2.52 3.92 -3.66
N ALA A 146 1.44 4.13 -4.40
CA ALA A 146 1.38 5.18 -5.39
C ALA A 146 1.53 6.57 -4.73
N GLY A 147 0.87 6.80 -3.60
CA GLY A 147 1.00 8.03 -2.81
C GLY A 147 2.40 8.24 -2.25
N SER A 148 3.07 7.19 -1.75
CA SER A 148 4.43 7.29 -1.22
C SER A 148 5.46 7.52 -2.32
N VAL A 149 5.28 6.93 -3.52
CA VAL A 149 6.10 7.22 -4.71
C VAL A 149 5.94 8.67 -5.12
N LEU A 150 4.70 9.18 -5.20
CA LEU A 150 4.45 10.58 -5.56
C LEU A 150 5.06 11.55 -4.54
N LEU A 151 4.91 11.27 -3.24
CA LEU A 151 5.52 12.06 -2.18
C LEU A 151 7.05 12.02 -2.23
N LEU A 152 7.63 10.86 -2.55
CA LEU A 152 9.07 10.72 -2.68
C LEU A 152 9.60 11.46 -3.91
N ILE A 153 8.90 11.38 -5.05
CA ILE A 153 9.23 12.18 -6.23
C ILE A 153 9.14 13.67 -5.89
N ALA A 154 8.07 14.10 -5.22
CA ALA A 154 7.95 15.49 -4.78
C ALA A 154 9.11 15.89 -3.87
N TYR A 155 9.47 15.08 -2.86
CA TYR A 155 10.63 15.33 -2.00
C TYR A 155 11.94 15.42 -2.79
N GLY A 156 12.17 14.48 -3.72
CA GLY A 156 13.35 14.44 -4.58
C GLY A 156 13.47 15.64 -5.51
N VAL A 157 12.35 16.07 -6.09
CA VAL A 157 12.28 17.19 -7.02
C VAL A 157 12.41 18.51 -6.30
N PHE A 158 11.61 18.74 -5.26
CA PHE A 158 11.68 19.99 -4.51
C PHE A 158 13.02 20.14 -3.81
N GLY A 159 13.55 19.08 -3.18
CA GLY A 159 14.85 19.16 -2.53
C GLY A 159 15.99 19.45 -3.50
N ALA A 160 16.01 18.80 -4.67
CA ALA A 160 17.02 19.04 -5.69
C ALA A 160 16.90 20.43 -6.35
N PHE A 161 15.67 20.89 -6.59
CA PHE A 161 15.40 22.20 -7.17
C PHE A 161 15.78 23.34 -6.21
N PHE A 162 15.43 23.21 -4.92
CA PHE A 162 15.81 24.21 -3.92
C PHE A 162 17.33 24.22 -3.70
N MET A 163 17.97 23.06 -3.60
CA MET A 163 19.43 22.96 -3.40
C MET A 163 20.22 23.09 -4.70
N GLY A 164 19.61 23.52 -5.81
CA GLY A 164 20.19 23.40 -7.16
C GLY A 164 21.58 24.02 -7.33
N ASP A 165 21.87 25.12 -6.64
CA ASP A 165 23.17 25.79 -6.65
C ASP A 165 24.29 24.97 -5.97
N GLN A 166 23.91 23.97 -5.18
CA GLN A 166 24.83 23.09 -4.45
C GLN A 166 25.23 21.84 -5.27
N PHE A 167 24.74 21.71 -6.50
CA PHE A 167 25.05 20.62 -7.43
C PHE A 167 25.95 21.06 -8.58
N LYS A 168 26.67 20.11 -9.18
CA LYS A 168 27.42 20.32 -10.43
C LYS A 168 26.98 19.29 -11.48
N PRO A 169 26.53 19.73 -12.67
CA PRO A 169 26.10 21.11 -12.99
C PRO A 169 24.90 21.55 -12.11
N PRO A 170 24.67 22.86 -11.95
CA PRO A 170 23.58 23.35 -11.12
C PRO A 170 22.21 22.96 -11.69
N ILE A 171 21.27 22.69 -10.78
CA ILE A 171 19.89 22.34 -11.09
C ILE A 171 19.06 23.62 -11.07
N ASP A 172 18.97 24.30 -12.21
CA ASP A 172 18.26 25.58 -12.40
C ASP A 172 16.84 25.44 -12.97
N SER A 173 16.48 24.25 -13.45
CA SER A 173 15.18 23.96 -14.06
C SER A 173 14.49 22.76 -13.43
N LEU A 174 13.15 22.78 -13.44
CA LEU A 174 12.32 21.71 -12.87
C LEU A 174 12.56 20.38 -13.58
N GLU A 175 12.81 20.41 -14.89
CA GLU A 175 13.15 19.23 -15.69
C GLU A 175 14.44 18.55 -15.19
N LYS A 176 15.49 19.31 -14.85
CA LYS A 176 16.74 18.77 -14.29
C LYS A 176 16.52 18.19 -12.90
N ALA A 177 15.67 18.82 -12.08
CA ALA A 177 15.33 18.30 -10.76
C ALA A 177 14.53 16.98 -10.83
N ILE A 178 13.56 16.90 -11.75
CA ILE A 178 12.82 15.66 -12.04
C ILE A 178 13.76 14.57 -12.54
N TYR A 179 14.62 14.91 -13.49
CA TYR A 179 15.61 13.99 -14.01
C TYR A 179 16.52 13.44 -12.90
N PHE A 180 17.12 14.32 -12.09
CA PHE A 180 17.98 13.92 -10.97
C PHE A 180 17.25 13.02 -9.97
N ALA A 181 16.02 13.39 -9.57
CA ALA A 181 15.24 12.61 -8.62
C ALA A 181 14.92 11.21 -9.17
N VAL A 182 14.46 11.11 -10.42
CA VAL A 182 14.13 9.83 -11.05
C VAL A 182 15.36 8.95 -11.24
N VAL A 183 16.48 9.49 -11.73
CA VAL A 183 17.74 8.74 -11.93
C VAL A 183 18.30 8.23 -10.60
N THR A 184 18.23 9.04 -9.55
CA THR A 184 18.68 8.65 -8.21
C THR A 184 17.78 7.59 -7.60
N MET A 185 16.45 7.77 -7.65
CA MET A 185 15.47 6.84 -7.07
C MET A 185 15.39 5.51 -7.81
N SER A 186 15.60 5.51 -9.12
CA SER A 186 15.67 4.29 -9.95
C SER A 186 16.99 3.54 -9.79
N THR A 187 17.90 4.04 -8.94
CA THR A 187 19.23 3.46 -8.69
C THR A 187 20.12 3.39 -9.94
N VAL A 188 19.79 4.12 -11.01
CA VAL A 188 20.59 4.20 -12.24
C VAL A 188 21.85 5.01 -11.98
N GLY A 189 21.70 6.19 -11.38
CA GLY A 189 22.84 7.01 -10.92
C GLY A 189 23.88 7.32 -11.98
N TYR A 190 23.50 8.00 -13.08
CA TYR A 190 24.42 8.35 -14.17
C TYR A 190 25.67 9.13 -13.73
N GLY A 191 25.60 9.84 -12.60
CA GLY A 191 26.73 10.58 -12.04
C GLY A 191 27.05 11.87 -12.80
N ASP A 192 26.14 12.31 -13.67
CA ASP A 192 26.21 13.54 -14.44
C ASP A 192 25.87 14.78 -13.61
N ILE A 193 24.99 14.64 -12.62
CA ILE A 193 24.68 15.66 -11.61
C ILE A 193 25.11 15.16 -10.23
N ILE A 194 26.06 15.85 -9.61
CA ILE A 194 26.65 15.45 -8.32
C ILE A 194 26.54 16.54 -7.25
N PRO A 195 26.24 16.17 -5.98
CA PRO A 195 26.20 17.11 -4.87
C PRO A 195 27.63 17.55 -4.49
N THR A 196 27.86 18.85 -4.40
CA THR A 196 29.19 19.41 -4.09
C THR A 196 29.37 19.80 -2.64
N THR A 197 28.30 20.21 -1.96
CA THR A 197 28.31 20.61 -0.55
C THR A 197 28.02 19.42 0.38
N PRO A 198 28.44 19.48 1.65
CA PRO A 198 28.07 18.46 2.65
C PRO A 198 26.56 18.33 2.85
N GLU A 199 25.83 19.44 2.75
CA GLU A 199 24.38 19.53 2.92
C GLU A 199 23.64 18.80 1.80
N ALA A 200 24.01 19.07 0.54
CA ALA A 200 23.46 18.37 -0.62
C ALA A 200 23.80 16.88 -0.59
N ARG A 201 24.98 16.49 -0.09
CA ARG A 201 25.35 15.07 0.09
C ARG A 201 24.43 14.38 1.10
N LEU A 202 24.18 14.99 2.26
CA LEU A 202 23.28 14.41 3.27
C LEU A 202 21.84 14.26 2.75
N TYR A 203 21.37 15.25 1.99
CA TYR A 203 20.09 15.18 1.30
C TYR A 203 20.03 14.03 0.27
N VAL A 204 21.06 13.86 -0.55
CA VAL A 204 21.10 12.76 -1.51
C VAL A 204 21.11 11.40 -0.80
N VAL A 205 21.83 11.29 0.32
CA VAL A 205 21.84 10.06 1.14
C VAL A 205 20.44 9.78 1.71
N SER A 206 19.72 10.78 2.22
CA SER A 206 18.34 10.56 2.70
C SER A 206 17.40 10.17 1.57
N LEU A 207 17.53 10.80 0.39
CA LEU A 207 16.76 10.46 -0.79
C LEU A 207 16.97 8.99 -1.23
N ILE A 208 18.21 8.50 -1.21
CA ILE A 208 18.53 7.11 -1.60
C ILE A 208 17.91 6.11 -0.62
N ILE A 209 18.04 6.32 0.70
CA ILE A 209 17.53 5.38 1.71
C ILE A 209 16.00 5.27 1.66
N ILE A 210 15.31 6.41 1.59
CA ILE A 210 13.86 6.43 1.45
C ILE A 210 13.46 5.87 0.08
N GLY A 211 14.24 6.21 -0.96
CA GLY A 211 14.11 5.74 -2.33
C GLY A 211 14.01 4.25 -2.47
N ILE A 212 15.01 3.52 -1.96
CA ILE A 212 15.09 2.06 -2.04
C ILE A 212 13.86 1.41 -1.39
N THR A 213 13.43 1.92 -0.22
CA THR A 213 12.31 1.34 0.54
C THR A 213 10.98 1.52 -0.21
N VAL A 214 10.74 2.71 -0.75
CA VAL A 214 9.52 3.02 -1.51
C VAL A 214 9.53 2.32 -2.87
N PHE A 215 10.67 2.27 -3.56
CA PHE A 215 10.78 1.63 -4.87
C PHE A 215 10.56 0.11 -4.78
N ALA A 216 11.18 -0.57 -3.80
CA ALA A 216 11.01 -2.00 -3.57
C ALA A 216 9.55 -2.39 -3.24
N THR A 217 8.88 -1.58 -2.43
CA THR A 217 7.46 -1.81 -2.08
C THR A 217 6.52 -1.51 -3.26
N SER A 218 6.89 -0.56 -4.12
CA SER A 218 6.05 -0.12 -5.24
C SER A 218 6.08 -1.07 -6.43
N ILE A 219 7.21 -1.70 -6.71
CA ILE A 219 7.28 -2.78 -7.72
C ILE A 219 6.29 -3.90 -7.35
N SER A 220 6.33 -4.34 -6.10
CA SER A 220 5.47 -5.45 -5.62
C SER A 220 3.98 -5.13 -5.63
N THR A 221 3.59 -3.87 -5.45
CA THR A 221 2.19 -3.47 -5.22
C THR A 221 1.55 -2.71 -6.38
N VAL A 222 2.33 -2.19 -7.33
CA VAL A 222 1.85 -1.46 -8.52
C VAL A 222 2.16 -2.23 -9.80
N VAL A 223 3.41 -2.69 -9.98
CA VAL A 223 3.85 -3.33 -11.23
C VAL A 223 3.29 -4.74 -11.35
N VAL A 224 3.43 -5.58 -10.32
CA VAL A 224 2.93 -6.97 -10.34
C VAL A 224 1.42 -7.03 -10.62
N PRO A 225 0.55 -6.22 -9.99
CA PRO A 225 -0.89 -6.24 -10.28
C PRO A 225 -1.22 -5.71 -11.67
N LEU A 226 -0.51 -4.68 -12.14
CA LEU A 226 -0.73 -4.09 -13.46
C LEU A 226 -0.38 -5.09 -14.57
N VAL A 227 0.74 -5.79 -14.42
CA VAL A 227 1.16 -6.87 -15.32
C VAL A 227 0.16 -8.02 -15.28
N ASN A 228 -0.28 -8.46 -14.10
CA ASN A 228 -1.31 -9.50 -13.97
C ASN A 228 -2.66 -9.11 -14.60
N ARG A 229 -3.06 -7.83 -14.49
CA ARG A 229 -4.27 -7.30 -15.15
C ARG A 229 -4.13 -7.27 -16.68
N ARG A 230 -2.95 -6.91 -17.21
CA ARG A 230 -2.70 -6.96 -18.65
C ARG A 230 -2.62 -8.40 -19.16
N PHE A 231 -1.94 -9.29 -18.45
CA PHE A 231 -1.86 -10.71 -18.79
C PHE A 231 -3.22 -11.39 -18.78
N SER A 232 -4.07 -11.14 -17.77
CA SER A 232 -5.45 -11.63 -17.75
C SER A 232 -6.35 -11.00 -18.83
N SER A 233 -5.99 -9.82 -19.36
CA SER A 233 -6.70 -9.21 -20.49
C SER A 233 -6.30 -9.80 -21.85
N VAL A 234 -5.04 -10.22 -22.01
CA VAL A 234 -4.52 -10.88 -23.22
C VAL A 234 -4.86 -12.37 -23.23
N MET A 235 -4.85 -13.01 -22.06
CA MET A 235 -5.37 -14.37 -21.82
C MET A 235 -6.89 -14.38 -21.61
N LYS A 236 -7.64 -13.41 -22.14
CA LYS A 236 -9.09 -13.55 -22.31
C LYS A 236 -9.35 -14.62 -23.37
N VAL A 237 -9.14 -15.88 -22.99
CA VAL A 237 -9.88 -16.99 -23.58
C VAL A 237 -11.35 -16.61 -23.39
N GLY A 238 -12.07 -16.53 -24.52
CA GLY A 238 -13.35 -15.85 -24.68
C GLY A 238 -14.22 -15.86 -23.43
N ARG A 239 -14.40 -14.68 -22.83
CA ARG A 239 -15.36 -14.45 -21.75
C ARG A 239 -16.75 -14.45 -22.38
N PHE A 240 -17.27 -15.64 -22.67
CA PHE A 240 -18.67 -15.82 -23.00
C PHE A 240 -19.44 -15.54 -21.71
N LEU A 241 -19.97 -14.32 -21.57
CA LEU A 241 -21.01 -14.05 -20.59
C LEU A 241 -22.26 -14.75 -21.11
N MET A 242 -22.58 -15.91 -20.54
CA MET A 242 -23.82 -16.59 -20.89
C MET A 242 -24.97 -15.86 -20.24
N THR A 243 -25.79 -15.20 -21.06
CA THR A 243 -27.06 -14.57 -20.63
C THR A 243 -28.23 -15.57 -20.72
N GLN A 244 -27.93 -16.85 -20.88
CA GLN A 244 -28.94 -17.89 -21.02
C GLN A 244 -29.35 -18.34 -19.61
N SER A 245 -30.64 -18.29 -19.33
CA SER A 245 -31.24 -18.95 -18.17
C SER A 245 -31.77 -20.31 -18.61
N ASP A 246 -31.73 -21.31 -17.71
CA ASP A 246 -32.19 -22.69 -17.94
C ASP A 246 -31.24 -23.52 -18.84
N HIS A 247 -30.04 -23.81 -18.33
CA HIS A 247 -29.04 -24.61 -19.01
C HIS A 247 -28.30 -25.54 -18.04
N TYR A 248 -27.75 -26.62 -18.58
CA TYR A 248 -26.95 -27.58 -17.84
C TYR A 248 -25.47 -27.22 -17.89
N VAL A 249 -24.83 -27.12 -16.73
CA VAL A 249 -23.38 -26.89 -16.62
C VAL A 249 -22.68 -28.21 -16.26
N ILE A 250 -21.77 -28.65 -17.14
CA ILE A 250 -20.97 -29.86 -16.97
C ILE A 250 -19.53 -29.47 -16.63
N VAL A 251 -19.08 -29.91 -15.46
CA VAL A 251 -17.83 -29.47 -14.81
C VAL A 251 -16.62 -30.38 -15.13
N SER A 252 -16.81 -31.43 -15.92
CA SER A 252 -15.81 -32.47 -16.17
C SER A 252 -15.64 -32.74 -17.66
N ASN A 253 -14.41 -33.04 -18.08
CA ASN A 253 -14.09 -33.53 -19.43
C ASN A 253 -13.95 -35.08 -19.48
N SER A 254 -14.52 -35.80 -18.51
CA SER A 254 -14.53 -37.26 -18.55
C SER A 254 -15.34 -37.79 -19.74
N ALA A 255 -15.06 -39.02 -20.17
CA ALA A 255 -15.84 -39.68 -21.22
C ALA A 255 -17.34 -39.74 -20.88
N LEU A 256 -17.67 -39.95 -19.61
CA LEU A 256 -19.06 -39.91 -19.11
C LEU A 256 -19.66 -38.52 -19.30
N ALA A 257 -18.99 -37.47 -18.84
CA ALA A 257 -19.47 -36.10 -18.94
C ALA A 257 -19.72 -35.66 -20.39
N ARG A 258 -18.81 -36.01 -21.31
CA ARG A 258 -18.98 -35.76 -22.75
C ARG A 258 -20.18 -36.50 -23.33
N ASN A 259 -20.33 -37.78 -22.99
CA ASN A 259 -21.49 -38.56 -23.45
C ASN A 259 -22.80 -38.01 -22.90
N THR A 260 -22.83 -37.58 -21.63
CA THR A 260 -24.01 -36.96 -21.01
C THR A 260 -24.36 -35.65 -21.69
N GLY A 261 -23.40 -34.75 -21.92
CA GLY A 261 -23.68 -33.49 -22.59
C GLY A 261 -24.13 -33.67 -24.03
N ARG A 262 -23.60 -34.65 -24.76
CA ARG A 262 -24.12 -35.02 -26.09
C ARG A 262 -25.58 -35.43 -26.05
N GLN A 263 -26.00 -36.19 -25.03
CA GLN A 263 -27.40 -36.60 -24.89
C GLN A 263 -28.32 -35.43 -24.54
N LEU A 264 -27.84 -34.47 -23.75
CA LEU A 264 -28.59 -33.25 -23.42
C LEU A 264 -28.76 -32.37 -24.66
N VAL A 265 -27.69 -32.13 -25.42
CA VAL A 265 -27.76 -31.37 -26.69
C VAL A 265 -28.69 -32.04 -27.70
N ARG A 266 -28.64 -33.37 -27.82
CA ARG A 266 -29.58 -34.13 -28.68
C ARG A 266 -31.05 -34.00 -28.28
N ARG A 267 -31.33 -33.71 -27.00
CA ARG A 267 -32.68 -33.45 -26.48
C ARG A 267 -33.11 -31.99 -26.66
N GLY A 268 -32.25 -31.15 -27.23
CA GLY A 268 -32.50 -29.71 -27.36
C GLY A 268 -32.15 -28.91 -26.10
N GLU A 269 -31.50 -29.52 -25.12
CA GLU A 269 -31.12 -28.87 -23.87
C GLU A 269 -29.84 -28.05 -24.05
N LYS A 270 -29.88 -26.78 -23.63
CA LYS A 270 -28.72 -25.89 -23.64
C LYS A 270 -27.70 -26.42 -22.64
N THR A 271 -26.50 -26.76 -23.11
CA THR A 271 -25.46 -27.40 -22.29
C THR A 271 -24.12 -26.70 -22.45
N VAL A 272 -23.43 -26.50 -21.32
CA VAL A 272 -22.17 -25.78 -21.22
C VAL A 272 -21.14 -26.66 -20.56
N PHE A 273 -19.95 -26.75 -21.13
CA PHE A 273 -18.83 -27.46 -20.54
C PHE A 273 -17.81 -26.51 -19.96
N ILE A 274 -17.46 -26.69 -18.69
CA ILE A 274 -16.31 -26.04 -18.06
C ILE A 274 -15.12 -26.98 -18.24
N VAL A 275 -14.11 -26.52 -18.97
CA VAL A 275 -12.90 -27.30 -19.28
C VAL A 275 -11.65 -26.50 -18.94
N GLU A 276 -10.60 -27.15 -18.45
CA GLU A 276 -9.35 -26.44 -18.11
C GLU A 276 -8.56 -26.02 -19.36
N ALA A 277 -8.74 -26.73 -20.47
CA ALA A 277 -8.16 -26.43 -21.77
C ALA A 277 -9.19 -26.65 -22.88
N LYS A 278 -9.11 -25.85 -23.95
CA LYS A 278 -9.99 -25.99 -25.11
C LYS A 278 -9.70 -27.33 -25.81
N PRO A 279 -10.70 -28.18 -26.09
CA PRO A 279 -10.49 -29.43 -26.81
C PRO A 279 -10.05 -29.16 -28.25
N ASP A 280 -9.13 -29.98 -28.78
CA ASP A 280 -8.58 -29.86 -30.14
C ASP A 280 -9.66 -29.99 -31.22
N ASN A 281 -10.72 -30.75 -30.95
CA ASN A 281 -11.87 -30.90 -31.83
C ASN A 281 -13.17 -30.51 -31.07
N PRO A 282 -13.54 -29.22 -31.05
CA PRO A 282 -14.74 -28.76 -30.37
C PRO A 282 -16.00 -29.20 -31.12
N GLU A 283 -17.00 -29.70 -30.39
CA GLU A 283 -18.29 -30.04 -30.99
C GLU A 283 -19.05 -28.76 -31.36
N PRO A 284 -19.62 -28.67 -32.58
CA PRO A 284 -20.17 -27.42 -33.13
C PRO A 284 -21.36 -26.85 -32.35
N ASP A 285 -22.14 -27.70 -31.65
CA ASP A 285 -23.33 -27.30 -30.89
C ASP A 285 -23.09 -27.22 -29.37
N VAL A 286 -21.84 -27.35 -28.92
CA VAL A 286 -21.48 -27.33 -27.50
C VAL A 286 -20.73 -26.07 -27.17
N GLN A 287 -21.20 -25.32 -26.17
CA GLN A 287 -20.48 -24.16 -25.65
C GLN A 287 -19.46 -24.59 -24.60
N TYR A 288 -18.22 -24.13 -24.76
CA TYR A 288 -17.12 -24.42 -23.84
C TYR A 288 -16.66 -23.13 -23.14
N VAL A 289 -16.61 -23.18 -21.81
CA VAL A 289 -16.00 -22.16 -20.96
C VAL A 289 -14.67 -22.69 -20.46
N VAL A 290 -13.58 -21.98 -20.79
CA VAL A 290 -12.24 -22.39 -20.37
C VAL A 290 -11.91 -21.81 -18.99
N GLY A 291 -11.69 -22.68 -18.01
CA GLY A 291 -11.33 -22.30 -16.66
C GLY A 291 -11.50 -23.45 -15.67
N SER A 292 -10.88 -23.32 -14.49
CA SER A 292 -11.08 -24.30 -13.41
C SER A 292 -12.44 -24.09 -12.75
N ALA A 293 -13.20 -25.16 -12.58
CA ALA A 293 -14.48 -25.12 -11.88
C ALA A 293 -14.37 -24.87 -10.37
N SER A 294 -13.15 -24.93 -9.82
CA SER A 294 -12.86 -24.52 -8.45
C SER A 294 -12.91 -22.99 -8.27
N ASN A 295 -12.85 -22.22 -9.37
CA ASN A 295 -12.88 -20.77 -9.34
C ASN A 295 -14.32 -20.24 -9.42
N THR A 296 -14.75 -19.53 -8.36
CA THR A 296 -16.08 -18.92 -8.27
C THR A 296 -16.37 -17.94 -9.42
N ASP A 297 -15.36 -17.26 -9.94
CA ASP A 297 -15.52 -16.34 -11.06
C ASP A 297 -15.81 -17.07 -12.37
N VAL A 298 -15.28 -18.28 -12.55
CA VAL A 298 -15.56 -19.12 -13.73
C VAL A 298 -16.99 -19.65 -13.66
N LEU A 299 -17.43 -20.11 -12.48
CA LEU A 299 -18.82 -20.55 -12.26
C LEU A 299 -19.83 -19.43 -12.49
N ARG A 300 -19.55 -18.21 -12.04
CA ARG A 300 -20.40 -17.02 -12.30
C ARG A 300 -20.49 -16.62 -13.77
N ASN A 301 -19.51 -16.99 -14.59
CA ASN A 301 -19.57 -16.71 -16.03
C ASN A 301 -20.29 -17.83 -16.80
N ALA A 302 -20.34 -19.04 -16.22
CA ALA A 302 -20.97 -20.22 -16.80
C ALA A 302 -22.43 -20.43 -16.37
N ALA A 303 -22.91 -19.69 -15.35
CA ALA A 303 -24.28 -19.71 -14.82
C ALA A 303 -24.97 -18.38 -15.13
#